data_AF-A0AA40SCT7-F1
#
_entry.id   AF-A0AA40SCT7-F1
#
_cell.length_a   1.000
_cell.length_b   1.000
_cell.length_c   1.000
_cell.angle_alpha   90.00
_cell.angle_beta   90.00
_cell.angle_gamma   90.00
#
_symmetry.space_group_name_H-M   'P 1'
#
loop_
_entity.id
_entity.type
_entity.pdbx_description
1 polymer ?
#
loop_
_entity_poly.entity_id
_entity_poly.type
_entity_poly.pdbx_seq_one_letter_code
_entity_poly.pdbx_strand_id
1 'polypeptide(L)'
;MSFLYPRLLAEQAKPLYDEYRDLAVTELSRRVDVTHESCVYVATGGDRIPTSRLKDLREGVLDLAEQAGFPQESDRARNAEFDLHLAALLHAETGMVPAEAASRDVWAFLALVLMPDIAFWRYPQPPRDRILGTDLTRHVFGRLWWRAQLVRSPEAADPYHALRILGEAAFDQIYARRAALGGSPHLVRAILRVWNDLDLRGLNERDTLRDFLKRLLRLAPFVLFDGIDERSLDEELRAVARESVDAQSNSSSVPAGADSPDSGKRVASSTARRPHSVESAHEPSPGPDRTERRFTSVEICAGAGGQALGLEAAGFDPVVLIDSKADACFTIDRNRPAWDIICMDILEFEPEARPEVMGVDLLSGGLPRVKSLATVGRAEDTEERRVLRRAIELACKIRPRAVLFENVPDLVESPDFATDRAWMETELGNAGFRSSWKVLNAADFGVPQNRRSGFLVALQDAVFPAFSWPDPSGVPAPTVGQVLGPSMASRNWSGADRWAVNADRVAPALVGGSDRRGGADLGPTGSKKAWAALGVNGNSLGDEPPGADFPADELVKLTVSQAAMIQSFPSEWAFSGGKTSRYRQVGHAMPPPLATALGRALAAALRS
;
A
#
# COMPACT_ATOMS: atom_id res chain seq x y z
N MET A 1 -16.94 -5.40 36.64
CA MET A 1 -17.67 -6.47 35.91
C MET A 1 -17.57 -6.17 34.43
N SER A 2 -17.41 -7.18 33.59
CA SER A 2 -17.41 -7.03 32.13
C SER A 2 -18.84 -7.13 31.63
N PHE A 3 -19.29 -6.16 30.85
CA PHE A 3 -20.62 -6.19 30.23
C PHE A 3 -20.55 -6.66 28.77
N LEU A 4 -21.56 -7.42 28.35
CA LEU A 4 -21.81 -7.77 26.96
C LEU A 4 -22.72 -6.71 26.33
N TYR A 5 -22.28 -6.14 25.21
CA TYR A 5 -23.00 -5.12 24.48
C TYR A 5 -23.86 -5.72 23.36
N PRO A 6 -24.95 -5.04 22.96
CA PRO A 6 -25.68 -5.39 21.76
C PRO A 6 -24.78 -5.29 20.52
N ARG A 7 -24.93 -6.25 19.60
CA ARG A 7 -24.20 -6.32 18.34
C ARG A 7 -25.13 -6.15 17.17
N LEU A 8 -24.98 -5.05 16.45
CA LEU A 8 -25.69 -4.78 15.21
C LEU A 8 -24.88 -5.34 14.04
N LEU A 9 -25.27 -6.51 13.54
CA LEU A 9 -24.55 -7.21 12.49
C LEU A 9 -24.51 -6.38 11.20
N ALA A 10 -23.43 -6.54 10.42
CA ALA A 10 -23.19 -5.76 9.20
C ALA A 10 -24.35 -5.79 8.18
N GLU A 11 -25.10 -6.89 8.09
CA GLU A 11 -26.27 -7.02 7.19
C GLU A 11 -27.40 -6.06 7.56
N GLN A 12 -27.49 -5.66 8.82
CA GLN A 12 -28.51 -4.79 9.39
C GLN A 12 -27.98 -3.36 9.57
N ALA A 13 -26.70 -3.24 9.91
CA ALA A 13 -26.03 -1.95 10.05
C ALA A 13 -25.88 -1.20 8.71
N LYS A 14 -25.65 -1.92 7.59
CA LYS A 14 -25.45 -1.29 6.27
C LYS A 14 -26.70 -0.53 5.79
N PRO A 15 -27.91 -1.13 5.74
CA PRO A 15 -29.12 -0.41 5.35
C PRO A 15 -29.41 0.80 6.25
N LEU A 16 -29.21 0.69 7.56
CA LEU A 16 -29.40 1.80 8.50
C LEU A 16 -28.44 2.96 8.22
N TYR A 17 -27.16 2.66 7.98
CA TYR A 17 -26.20 3.70 7.59
C TYR A 17 -26.60 4.38 6.27
N ASP A 18 -27.00 3.60 5.28
CA ASP A 18 -27.40 4.11 3.97
C ASP A 18 -28.65 5.00 4.07
N GLU A 19 -29.61 4.68 4.95
CA GLU A 19 -30.74 5.56 5.31
C GLU A 19 -30.26 6.82 6.03
N TYR A 20 -29.40 6.69 7.05
CA TYR A 20 -29.07 7.76 7.98
C TYR A 20 -28.19 8.85 7.36
N ARG A 21 -27.37 8.50 6.36
CA ARG A 21 -26.50 9.46 5.67
C ARG A 21 -27.26 10.59 4.99
N ASP A 22 -28.50 10.34 4.61
CA ASP A 22 -29.31 11.30 3.88
C ASP A 22 -30.28 12.06 4.81
N LEU A 23 -30.25 11.80 6.12
CA LEU A 23 -31.09 12.46 7.13
C LEU A 23 -30.41 13.68 7.75
N ALA A 24 -31.22 14.68 8.11
CA ALA A 24 -30.76 15.78 8.93
C ALA A 24 -30.49 15.32 10.37
N VAL A 25 -29.60 16.02 11.06
CA VAL A 25 -29.26 15.78 12.47
C VAL A 25 -30.49 15.73 13.39
N THR A 26 -31.45 16.62 13.18
CA THR A 26 -32.69 16.67 13.97
C THR A 26 -33.56 15.42 13.76
N GLU A 27 -33.44 14.79 12.60
CA GLU A 27 -34.14 13.54 12.28
C GLU A 27 -33.41 12.34 12.90
N LEU A 28 -32.07 12.33 12.84
CA LEU A 28 -31.24 11.31 13.51
C LEU A 28 -31.45 11.29 15.02
N SER A 29 -31.63 12.46 15.64
CA SER A 29 -31.91 12.58 17.08
C SER A 29 -33.22 11.87 17.48
N ARG A 30 -34.16 11.72 16.54
CA ARG A 30 -35.43 10.98 16.74
C ARG A 30 -35.28 9.47 16.52
N ARG A 31 -34.14 9.00 16.00
CA ARG A 31 -33.85 7.58 15.74
C ARG A 31 -33.04 6.90 16.85
N VAL A 32 -32.70 7.66 17.89
CA VAL A 32 -31.99 7.19 19.07
C VAL A 32 -32.80 6.12 19.81
N ASP A 33 -32.16 4.98 20.10
CA ASP A 33 -32.74 3.91 20.90
C ASP A 33 -31.64 3.23 21.75
N VAL A 34 -32.05 2.49 22.77
CA VAL A 34 -31.17 1.62 23.57
C VAL A 34 -31.28 0.15 23.16
N THR A 35 -32.16 -0.17 22.22
CA THR A 35 -32.38 -1.52 21.67
C THR A 35 -32.64 -1.49 20.17
N HIS A 36 -32.38 -2.61 19.51
CA HIS A 36 -32.76 -2.82 18.12
C HIS A 36 -33.10 -4.30 17.92
N GLU A 37 -34.17 -4.60 17.18
CA GLU A 37 -34.72 -5.97 17.07
C GLU A 37 -33.72 -6.98 16.49
N SER A 38 -32.90 -6.53 15.55
CA SER A 38 -31.86 -7.36 14.92
C SER A 38 -30.55 -7.47 15.71
N CYS A 39 -30.46 -6.89 16.91
CA CYS A 39 -29.23 -6.99 17.70
C CYS A 39 -29.10 -8.35 18.38
N VAL A 40 -27.87 -8.87 18.37
CA VAL A 40 -27.50 -10.11 19.07
C VAL A 40 -26.51 -9.83 20.19
N TYR A 41 -26.28 -10.81 21.06
CA TYR A 41 -25.25 -10.77 22.10
C TYR A 41 -24.30 -11.96 21.92
N VAL A 42 -23.09 -11.88 22.47
CA VAL A 42 -22.23 -13.06 22.59
C VAL A 42 -22.94 -14.12 23.44
N ALA A 43 -22.82 -15.38 23.03
CA ALA A 43 -23.48 -16.49 23.72
C ALA A 43 -22.91 -16.77 25.13
N THR A 44 -21.69 -16.32 25.43
CA THR A 44 -20.96 -16.58 26.69
C THR A 44 -20.12 -15.36 27.09
N GLY A 45 -19.82 -15.22 28.40
CA GLY A 45 -18.73 -14.35 28.86
C GLY A 45 -19.09 -13.08 29.66
N GLY A 46 -20.32 -12.91 30.16
CA GLY A 46 -20.64 -11.81 31.07
C GLY A 46 -22.13 -11.49 31.16
N ASP A 47 -22.47 -10.48 31.96
CA ASP A 47 -23.82 -9.94 32.05
C ASP A 47 -24.09 -8.98 30.89
N ARG A 48 -25.31 -8.99 30.35
CA ARG A 48 -25.71 -8.01 29.35
C ARG A 48 -25.73 -6.62 29.99
N ILE A 49 -25.28 -5.61 29.26
CA ILE A 49 -25.37 -4.24 29.74
C ILE A 49 -26.83 -3.86 30.02
N PRO A 50 -27.16 -3.33 31.22
CA PRO A 50 -28.49 -2.81 31.50
C PRO A 50 -28.83 -1.62 30.60
N THR A 51 -30.09 -1.51 30.18
CA THR A 51 -30.55 -0.37 29.38
C THR A 51 -30.38 0.96 30.10
N SER A 52 -30.46 0.99 31.43
CA SER A 52 -30.16 2.20 32.22
C SER A 52 -28.72 2.68 32.00
N ARG A 53 -27.74 1.76 31.98
CA ARG A 53 -26.33 2.09 31.76
C ARG A 53 -26.06 2.60 30.34
N LEU A 54 -26.82 2.13 29.35
CA LEU A 54 -26.75 2.67 27.98
C LEU A 54 -27.30 4.10 27.92
N LYS A 55 -28.36 4.41 28.69
CA LYS A 55 -28.88 5.78 28.82
C LYS A 55 -27.88 6.68 29.52
N ASP A 56 -27.33 6.24 30.66
CA ASP A 56 -26.32 7.00 31.42
C ASP A 56 -25.09 7.31 30.54
N LEU A 57 -24.62 6.32 29.77
CA LEU A 57 -23.51 6.51 28.82
C LEU A 57 -23.85 7.58 27.79
N ARG A 58 -25.03 7.49 27.16
CA ARG A 58 -25.46 8.45 26.15
C ARG A 58 -25.59 9.86 26.73
N GLU A 59 -26.21 10.01 27.90
CA GLU A 59 -26.37 11.30 28.58
C GLU A 59 -25.01 11.95 28.83
N GLY A 60 -24.03 11.19 29.34
CA GLY A 60 -22.66 11.70 29.51
C GLY A 60 -21.98 12.13 28.21
N VAL A 61 -22.22 11.41 27.10
CA VAL A 61 -21.69 11.80 25.78
C VAL A 61 -22.39 13.05 25.24
N LEU A 62 -23.70 13.17 25.43
CA LEU A 62 -24.48 14.35 25.04
C LEU A 62 -24.01 15.59 25.80
N ASP A 63 -23.83 15.50 27.12
CA ASP A 63 -23.34 16.61 27.93
C ASP A 63 -21.97 17.12 27.43
N LEU A 64 -21.06 16.20 27.09
CA LEU A 64 -19.76 16.56 26.49
C LEU A 64 -19.92 17.22 25.12
N ALA A 65 -20.86 16.74 24.30
CA ALA A 65 -21.08 17.27 22.97
C ALA A 65 -21.67 18.69 23.03
N GLU A 66 -22.63 18.94 23.93
CA GLU A 66 -23.21 20.26 24.16
C GLU A 66 -22.18 21.26 24.68
N GLN A 67 -21.32 20.84 25.63
CA GLN A 67 -20.21 21.66 26.12
C GLN A 67 -19.21 22.02 25.02
N ALA A 68 -19.02 21.14 24.04
CA ALA A 68 -18.17 21.39 22.88
C ALA A 68 -18.85 22.24 21.79
N GLY A 69 -20.15 22.54 21.92
CA GLY A 69 -20.91 23.40 21.00
C GLY A 69 -21.69 22.65 19.90
N PHE A 70 -21.81 21.32 20.00
CA PHE A 70 -22.69 20.54 19.12
C PHE A 70 -24.16 20.66 19.55
N PRO A 71 -25.14 20.53 18.63
CA PRO A 71 -25.00 20.27 17.19
C PRO A 71 -24.75 21.52 16.33
N GLN A 72 -24.51 22.70 16.92
CA GLN A 72 -24.20 23.93 16.20
C GLN A 72 -22.73 23.96 15.71
N GLU A 73 -22.30 25.07 15.09
CA GLU A 73 -20.91 25.21 14.63
C GLU A 73 -19.91 25.13 15.80
N SER A 74 -19.05 24.11 15.73
CA SER A 74 -17.89 23.94 16.60
C SER A 74 -16.61 24.30 15.85
N ASP A 75 -15.53 24.58 16.58
CA ASP A 75 -14.21 24.84 16.01
C ASP A 75 -13.26 23.64 16.22
N ARG A 76 -12.11 23.68 15.56
CA ARG A 76 -11.12 22.60 15.60
C ARG A 76 -10.58 22.34 17.01
N ALA A 77 -10.48 23.35 17.85
CA ALA A 77 -9.96 23.22 19.20
C ALA A 77 -10.98 22.54 20.12
N ARG A 78 -12.24 22.96 20.06
CA ARG A 78 -13.36 22.34 20.80
C ARG A 78 -13.58 20.89 20.39
N ASN A 79 -13.45 20.57 19.10
CA ASN A 79 -13.51 19.19 18.63
C ASN A 79 -12.37 18.35 19.23
N ALA A 80 -11.14 18.85 19.24
CA ALA A 80 -10.02 18.12 19.83
C ALA A 80 -10.19 17.89 21.35
N GLU A 81 -10.76 18.87 22.06
CA GLU A 81 -11.07 18.76 23.49
C GLU A 81 -12.23 17.77 23.76
N PHE A 82 -13.29 17.82 22.96
CA PHE A 82 -14.38 16.85 22.97
C PHE A 82 -13.85 15.43 22.80
N ASP A 83 -12.96 15.21 21.84
CA ASP A 83 -12.39 13.90 21.52
C ASP A 83 -11.60 13.31 22.69
N LEU A 84 -10.89 14.18 23.40
CA LEU A 84 -10.11 13.82 24.57
C LEU A 84 -11.02 13.39 25.72
N HIS A 85 -12.03 14.20 26.04
CA HIS A 85 -12.98 13.89 27.12
C HIS A 85 -13.83 12.67 26.77
N LEU A 86 -14.27 12.55 25.52
CA LEU A 86 -15.05 11.42 25.03
C LEU A 86 -14.26 10.12 25.09
N ALA A 87 -12.98 10.12 24.74
CA ALA A 87 -12.13 8.94 24.86
C ALA A 87 -12.06 8.43 26.32
N ALA A 88 -11.87 9.34 27.27
CA ALA A 88 -11.83 9.01 28.69
C ALA A 88 -13.19 8.50 29.19
N LEU A 89 -14.29 9.18 28.84
CA LEU A 89 -15.66 8.79 29.24
C LEU A 89 -16.05 7.44 28.66
N LEU A 90 -15.88 7.23 27.35
CA LEU A 90 -16.18 5.95 26.71
C LEU A 90 -15.42 4.81 27.39
N HIS A 91 -14.14 4.98 27.70
CA HIS A 91 -13.38 3.92 28.34
C HIS A 91 -13.79 3.69 29.80
N ALA A 92 -14.04 4.75 30.57
CA ALA A 92 -14.41 4.67 31.98
C ALA A 92 -15.81 4.05 32.19
N GLU A 93 -16.80 4.51 31.42
CA GLU A 93 -18.21 4.20 31.66
C GLU A 93 -18.66 2.91 30.97
N THR A 94 -18.07 2.57 29.82
CA THR A 94 -18.56 1.40 29.06
C THR A 94 -18.31 0.08 29.77
N GLY A 95 -17.25 -0.04 30.57
CA GLY A 95 -16.86 -1.28 31.23
C GLY A 95 -16.57 -2.43 30.26
N MET A 96 -16.31 -2.14 28.99
CA MET A 96 -15.93 -3.12 27.99
C MET A 96 -14.54 -3.68 28.30
N VAL A 97 -14.36 -4.99 28.11
CA VAL A 97 -13.03 -5.59 28.00
C VAL A 97 -12.52 -5.47 26.55
N PRO A 98 -11.20 -5.51 26.32
CA PRO A 98 -10.64 -5.41 24.97
C PRO A 98 -11.21 -6.42 23.95
N ALA A 99 -11.62 -7.60 24.40
CA ALA A 99 -12.27 -8.61 23.54
C ALA A 99 -13.66 -8.16 23.05
N GLU A 100 -14.43 -7.48 23.89
CA GLU A 100 -15.75 -6.95 23.52
C GLU A 100 -15.59 -5.72 22.62
N ALA A 101 -14.69 -4.80 22.99
CA ALA A 101 -14.34 -3.63 22.20
C ALA A 101 -13.64 -3.95 20.87
N ALA A 102 -13.21 -5.19 20.64
CA ALA A 102 -12.70 -5.64 19.33
C ALA A 102 -13.83 -5.98 18.34
N SER A 103 -15.07 -6.16 18.83
CA SER A 103 -16.22 -6.46 17.98
C SER A 103 -16.70 -5.20 17.27
N ARG A 104 -16.69 -5.23 15.94
CA ARG A 104 -17.15 -4.13 15.08
C ARG A 104 -18.65 -3.87 15.23
N ASP A 105 -19.42 -4.92 15.46
CA ASP A 105 -20.87 -4.87 15.56
C ASP A 105 -21.35 -4.11 16.82
N VAL A 106 -20.55 -4.10 17.89
CA VAL A 106 -20.80 -3.28 19.09
C VAL A 106 -20.69 -1.80 18.73
N TRP A 107 -19.65 -1.45 17.98
CA TRP A 107 -19.41 -0.07 17.56
C TRP A 107 -20.46 0.42 16.57
N ALA A 108 -20.89 -0.44 15.64
CA ALA A 108 -22.01 -0.14 14.75
C ALA A 108 -23.32 0.09 15.53
N PHE A 109 -23.60 -0.70 16.57
CA PHE A 109 -24.74 -0.45 17.46
C PHE A 109 -24.64 0.90 18.15
N LEU A 110 -23.47 1.23 18.73
CA LEU A 110 -23.28 2.52 19.40
C LEU A 110 -23.44 3.70 18.43
N ALA A 111 -22.98 3.57 17.18
CA ALA A 111 -23.02 4.64 16.19
C ALA A 111 -24.35 4.76 15.43
N LEU A 112 -25.12 3.69 15.26
CA LEU A 112 -26.36 3.70 14.48
C LEU A 112 -27.63 3.58 15.33
N VAL A 113 -27.54 3.16 16.59
CA VAL A 113 -28.72 2.97 17.44
C VAL A 113 -28.63 3.87 18.66
N LEU A 114 -27.54 3.78 19.42
CA LEU A 114 -27.42 4.55 20.66
C LEU A 114 -27.13 6.02 20.42
N MET A 115 -26.25 6.36 19.49
CA MET A 115 -25.76 7.72 19.27
C MET A 115 -25.66 8.13 17.79
N PRO A 116 -26.70 7.92 16.96
CA PRO A 116 -26.68 8.26 15.54
C PRO A 116 -26.60 9.76 15.27
N ASP A 117 -27.20 10.58 16.12
CA ASP A 117 -27.05 12.03 16.05
C ASP A 117 -25.60 12.45 16.31
N ILE A 118 -25.01 12.03 17.43
CA ILE A 118 -23.63 12.40 17.83
C ILE A 118 -22.60 11.89 16.82
N ALA A 119 -22.79 10.68 16.29
CA ALA A 119 -21.91 10.09 15.29
C ALA A 119 -21.84 10.94 14.00
N PHE A 120 -22.95 11.57 13.62
CA PHE A 120 -23.07 12.39 12.42
C PHE A 120 -22.85 13.90 12.69
N TRP A 121 -22.95 14.36 13.94
CA TRP A 121 -22.52 15.72 14.35
C TRP A 121 -21.03 15.93 14.10
N ARG A 122 -20.25 14.92 14.51
CA ARG A 122 -18.80 14.98 14.51
C ARG A 122 -18.18 14.97 13.12
N TYR A 123 -18.89 14.35 12.17
CA TYR A 123 -18.47 14.23 10.78
C TYR A 123 -19.70 14.35 9.89
N PRO A 124 -19.99 15.54 9.34
CA PRO A 124 -21.07 15.69 8.37
C PRO A 124 -20.85 14.74 7.19
N GLN A 125 -21.81 13.85 6.93
CA GLN A 125 -21.69 12.77 5.95
C GLN A 125 -20.46 11.86 6.19
N PRO A 126 -20.41 11.16 7.34
CA PRO A 126 -19.28 10.32 7.68
C PRO A 126 -19.14 9.19 6.66
N PRO A 127 -17.93 8.89 6.17
CA PRO A 127 -17.69 7.70 5.37
C PRO A 127 -18.10 6.41 6.08
N ARG A 128 -18.45 5.38 5.30
CA ARG A 128 -19.04 4.12 5.80
C ARG A 128 -18.17 3.45 6.88
N ASP A 129 -16.85 3.49 6.73
CA ASP A 129 -15.90 2.89 7.66
C ASP A 129 -15.91 3.54 9.04
N ARG A 130 -16.21 4.85 9.10
CA ARG A 130 -16.29 5.60 10.36
C ARG A 130 -17.50 5.22 11.21
N ILE A 131 -18.55 4.65 10.61
CA ILE A 131 -19.81 4.30 11.30
C ILE A 131 -19.99 2.79 11.47
N LEU A 132 -19.65 1.98 10.45
CA LEU A 132 -19.86 0.53 10.52
C LEU A 132 -18.76 -0.21 11.29
N GLY A 133 -17.69 0.47 11.67
CA GLY A 133 -16.57 -0.13 12.39
C GLY A 133 -15.76 -1.12 11.55
N THR A 134 -15.84 -1.04 10.21
CA THR A 134 -15.01 -1.88 9.30
C THR A 134 -13.53 -1.66 9.53
N ASP A 135 -13.15 -0.44 9.93
CA ASP A 135 -11.85 -0.07 10.45
C ASP A 135 -11.98 0.64 11.80
N LEU A 136 -11.64 -0.06 12.89
CA LEU A 136 -11.68 0.50 14.24
C LEU A 136 -10.63 1.60 14.47
N THR A 137 -9.65 1.75 13.58
CA THR A 137 -8.69 2.87 13.62
C THR A 137 -9.27 4.17 13.07
N ARG A 138 -10.48 4.13 12.50
CA ARG A 138 -11.20 5.30 11.93
C ARG A 138 -12.61 5.48 12.50
N HIS A 139 -13.14 4.46 13.19
CA HIS A 139 -14.48 4.49 13.77
C HIS A 139 -14.67 5.67 14.74
N VAL A 140 -15.81 6.37 14.63
CA VAL A 140 -16.11 7.62 15.35
C VAL A 140 -15.96 7.51 16.87
N PHE A 141 -16.30 6.35 17.46
CA PHE A 141 -16.17 6.10 18.90
C PHE A 141 -15.10 5.05 19.23
N GLY A 142 -14.92 4.09 18.32
CA GLY A 142 -14.11 2.89 18.57
C GLY A 142 -12.63 3.25 18.67
N ARG A 143 -12.19 4.16 17.80
CA ARG A 143 -10.83 4.70 17.82
C ARG A 143 -10.52 5.37 19.16
N LEU A 144 -11.44 6.15 19.69
CA LEU A 144 -11.28 6.89 20.95
C LEU A 144 -11.17 5.95 22.16
N TRP A 145 -12.02 4.94 22.20
CA TRP A 145 -11.95 3.92 23.25
C TRP A 145 -10.62 3.18 23.23
N TRP A 146 -10.17 2.73 22.06
CA TRP A 146 -8.87 2.04 21.92
C TRP A 146 -7.69 2.95 22.27
N ARG A 147 -7.79 4.24 21.94
CA ARG A 147 -6.82 5.24 22.35
C ARG A 147 -6.72 5.33 23.88
N ALA A 148 -7.84 5.46 24.57
CA ALA A 148 -7.87 5.48 26.03
C ALA A 148 -7.37 4.16 26.65
N GLN A 149 -7.77 3.00 26.12
CA GLN A 149 -7.33 1.68 26.61
C GLN A 149 -5.81 1.51 26.57
N LEU A 150 -5.17 1.95 25.49
CA LEU A 150 -3.72 1.80 25.30
C LEU A 150 -2.92 2.70 26.25
N VAL A 151 -3.41 3.91 26.52
CA VAL A 151 -2.68 4.91 27.30
C VAL A 151 -3.06 4.99 28.78
N ARG A 152 -4.15 4.33 29.20
CA ARG A 152 -4.66 4.40 30.58
C ARG A 152 -3.62 3.93 31.60
N SER A 153 -3.27 4.79 32.55
CA SER A 153 -2.41 4.42 33.68
C SER A 153 -3.24 4.30 34.97
N PRO A 154 -3.63 3.09 35.41
CA PRO A 154 -4.52 2.92 36.56
C PRO A 154 -3.94 3.41 37.89
N GLU A 155 -2.61 3.51 37.99
CA GLU A 155 -1.90 3.91 39.21
C GLU A 155 -1.66 5.44 39.28
N ALA A 156 -1.93 6.17 38.18
CA ALA A 156 -1.78 7.61 38.14
C ALA A 156 -2.98 8.34 38.79
N ALA A 157 -2.73 9.54 39.33
CA ALA A 157 -3.78 10.38 39.90
C ALA A 157 -4.83 10.81 38.85
N ASP A 158 -4.40 11.05 37.60
CA ASP A 158 -5.26 11.16 36.42
C ASP A 158 -4.94 9.97 35.48
N PRO A 159 -5.78 8.92 35.46
CA PRO A 159 -5.53 7.73 34.66
C PRO A 159 -5.46 7.95 33.15
N TYR A 160 -6.00 9.06 32.65
CA TYR A 160 -6.07 9.36 31.22
C TYR A 160 -5.19 10.54 30.81
N HIS A 161 -4.33 11.05 31.70
CA HIS A 161 -3.44 12.18 31.44
C HIS A 161 -2.66 12.05 30.12
N ALA A 162 -2.22 10.82 29.78
CA ALA A 162 -1.46 10.52 28.57
C ALA A 162 -2.21 10.81 27.26
N LEU A 163 -3.56 10.96 27.29
CA LEU A 163 -4.33 11.45 26.14
C LEU A 163 -3.92 12.87 25.72
N ARG A 164 -3.37 13.69 26.64
CA ARG A 164 -2.92 15.07 26.38
C ARG A 164 -1.49 15.15 25.81
N ILE A 165 -0.70 14.10 25.91
CA ILE A 165 0.72 14.09 25.50
C ILE A 165 0.84 14.10 23.98
N LEU A 166 0.04 13.29 23.29
CA LEU A 166 -0.03 13.26 21.83
C LEU A 166 -1.42 13.66 21.36
N GLY A 167 -1.47 14.61 20.42
CA GLY A 167 -2.68 14.91 19.67
C GLY A 167 -3.18 13.69 18.90
N GLU A 168 -4.45 13.72 18.50
CA GLU A 168 -5.12 12.58 17.85
C GLU A 168 -4.36 12.08 16.61
N ALA A 169 -3.92 12.99 15.73
CA ALA A 169 -3.18 12.66 14.52
C ALA A 169 -1.82 11.97 14.77
N ALA A 170 -1.21 12.19 15.93
CA ALA A 170 0.02 11.53 16.34
C ALA A 170 -0.27 10.13 16.89
N PHE A 171 -1.32 9.99 17.70
CA PHE A 171 -1.76 8.69 18.19
C PHE A 171 -2.21 7.77 17.05
N ASP A 172 -2.93 8.29 16.05
CA ASP A 172 -3.36 7.54 14.88
C ASP A 172 -2.18 6.93 14.13
N GLN A 173 -1.02 7.60 14.10
CA GLN A 173 0.20 7.04 13.52
C GLN A 173 0.73 5.84 14.32
N ILE A 174 0.63 5.87 15.65
CA ILE A 174 1.00 4.73 16.49
C ILE A 174 0.00 3.59 16.30
N TYR A 175 -1.29 3.90 16.38
CA TYR A 175 -2.36 2.91 16.35
C TYR A 175 -2.55 2.26 14.97
N ALA A 176 -2.32 2.99 13.87
CA ALA A 176 -2.29 2.42 12.52
C ALA A 176 -1.25 1.29 12.37
N ARG A 177 -0.26 1.22 13.27
CA ARG A 177 0.76 0.16 13.33
C ARG A 177 0.42 -0.91 14.37
N ARG A 178 -0.87 -1.13 14.67
CA ARG A 178 -1.37 -2.04 15.72
C ARG A 178 -0.76 -3.44 15.71
N ALA A 179 -0.54 -4.01 14.54
CA ALA A 179 -0.02 -5.37 14.40
C ALA A 179 1.44 -5.54 14.88
N ALA A 180 2.21 -4.45 14.99
CA ALA A 180 3.63 -4.49 15.31
C ALA A 180 4.02 -3.61 16.51
N LEU A 181 3.40 -2.43 16.66
CA LEU A 181 3.74 -1.48 17.73
C LEU A 181 2.51 -1.05 18.54
N GLY A 182 1.42 -0.69 17.86
CA GLY A 182 0.25 -0.04 18.47
C GLY A 182 -0.71 -0.97 19.21
N GLY A 183 -0.40 -2.27 19.31
CA GLY A 183 -1.24 -3.27 19.99
C GLY A 183 -0.89 -3.48 21.45
N SER A 184 0.30 -3.05 21.89
CA SER A 184 0.78 -3.23 23.26
C SER A 184 0.61 -1.94 24.08
N PRO A 185 -0.18 -1.95 25.17
CA PRO A 185 -0.23 -0.83 26.10
C PRO A 185 1.12 -0.49 26.72
N HIS A 186 1.96 -1.51 26.98
CA HIS A 186 3.30 -1.32 27.56
C HIS A 186 4.18 -0.48 26.64
N LEU A 187 4.30 -0.92 25.38
CA LEU A 187 5.09 -0.23 24.37
C LEU A 187 4.52 1.15 24.02
N VAL A 188 3.19 1.28 23.87
CA VAL A 188 2.57 2.57 23.56
C VAL A 188 2.82 3.60 24.67
N ARG A 189 2.73 3.20 25.94
CA ARG A 189 3.03 4.10 27.06
C ARG A 189 4.51 4.48 27.11
N ALA A 190 5.41 3.54 26.85
CA ALA A 190 6.84 3.83 26.76
C ALA A 190 7.15 4.82 25.63
N ILE A 191 6.55 4.64 24.44
CA ILE A 191 6.65 5.60 23.33
C ILE A 191 6.19 6.98 23.78
N LEU A 192 5.06 7.08 24.48
CA LEU A 192 4.51 8.36 24.95
C LEU A 192 5.40 9.04 26.00
N ARG A 193 5.91 8.28 26.98
CA ARG A 193 6.83 8.82 27.99
C ARG A 193 8.10 9.36 27.34
N VAL A 194 8.73 8.55 26.48
CA VAL A 194 9.94 8.97 25.77
C VAL A 194 9.66 10.18 24.88
N TRP A 195 8.55 10.17 24.14
CA TRP A 195 8.18 11.28 23.26
C TRP A 195 7.98 12.60 24.01
N ASN A 196 7.34 12.56 25.18
CA ASN A 196 7.08 13.73 26.02
C ASN A 196 8.37 14.39 26.53
N ASP A 197 9.46 13.63 26.63
CA ASP A 197 10.75 14.10 27.13
C ASP A 197 11.68 14.64 26.01
N LEU A 198 11.27 14.59 24.73
CA LEU A 198 12.11 15.03 23.62
C LEU A 198 12.10 16.55 23.42
N ASP A 199 13.26 17.13 23.14
CA ASP A 199 13.37 18.50 22.64
C ASP A 199 13.13 18.52 21.12
N LEU A 200 11.95 18.98 20.71
CA LEU A 200 11.53 19.04 19.32
C LEU A 200 11.60 20.47 18.74
N ARG A 201 12.26 21.42 19.42
CA ARG A 201 12.33 22.81 18.97
C ARG A 201 12.96 22.92 17.59
N GLY A 202 12.23 23.55 16.67
CA GLY A 202 12.66 23.74 15.29
C GLY A 202 12.45 22.51 14.39
N LEU A 203 11.86 21.43 14.90
CA LEU A 203 11.59 20.21 14.14
C LEU A 203 10.10 20.05 13.84
N ASN A 204 9.81 19.36 12.73
CA ASN A 204 8.44 18.94 12.44
C ASN A 204 8.09 17.71 13.31
N GLU A 205 7.24 17.90 14.31
CA GLU A 205 6.83 16.84 15.25
C GLU A 205 6.24 15.62 14.54
N ARG A 206 5.43 15.84 13.49
CA ARG A 206 4.76 14.76 12.75
C ARG A 206 5.78 13.90 12.02
N ASP A 207 6.76 14.51 11.38
CA ASP A 207 7.78 13.79 10.61
C ASP A 207 8.81 13.13 11.52
N THR A 208 9.13 13.77 12.64
CA THR A 208 9.99 13.20 13.70
C THR A 208 9.33 11.97 14.31
N LEU A 209 8.04 12.03 14.65
CA LEU A 209 7.30 10.88 15.17
C LEU A 209 7.23 9.76 14.13
N ARG A 210 7.02 10.12 12.86
CA ARG A 210 6.98 9.15 11.77
C ARG A 210 8.32 8.43 11.61
N ASP A 211 9.44 9.15 11.68
CA ASP A 211 10.78 8.55 11.63
C ASP A 211 11.03 7.66 12.86
N PHE A 212 10.68 8.13 14.06
CA PHE A 212 10.81 7.37 15.30
C PHE A 212 10.06 6.04 15.22
N LEU A 213 8.77 6.08 14.85
CA LEU A 213 7.96 4.87 14.68
C LEU A 213 8.48 3.97 13.55
N LYS A 214 9.05 4.53 12.46
CA LYS A 214 9.70 3.74 11.40
C LYS A 214 10.91 2.98 11.92
N ARG A 215 11.73 3.59 12.79
CA ARG A 215 12.89 2.92 13.39
C ARG A 215 12.47 1.82 14.35
N LEU A 216 11.47 2.07 15.20
CA LEU A 216 10.91 1.03 16.07
C LEU A 216 10.33 -0.16 15.29
N LEU A 217 9.65 0.10 14.16
CA LEU A 217 9.18 -0.96 13.28
C LEU A 217 10.31 -1.83 12.72
N ARG A 218 11.49 -1.27 12.47
CA ARG A 218 12.67 -2.03 12.01
C ARG A 218 13.25 -2.92 13.10
N LEU A 219 13.10 -2.52 14.36
CA LEU A 219 13.57 -3.28 15.53
C LEU A 219 12.57 -4.35 15.98
N ALA A 220 11.27 -4.17 15.76
CA ALA A 220 10.22 -5.09 16.18
C ALA A 220 10.43 -6.58 15.82
N PRO A 221 11.06 -6.96 14.68
CA PRO A 221 11.37 -8.36 14.39
C PRO A 221 12.48 -8.96 15.27
N PHE A 222 13.33 -8.13 15.88
CA PHE A 222 14.52 -8.54 16.64
C PHE A 222 14.36 -8.31 18.14
N VAL A 223 13.46 -7.40 18.52
CA VAL A 223 13.27 -6.95 19.90
C VAL A 223 11.84 -7.28 20.33
N LEU A 224 11.72 -8.13 21.35
CA LEU A 224 10.45 -8.38 22.02
C LEU A 224 10.20 -7.26 23.04
N PHE A 225 9.69 -6.10 22.59
CA PHE A 225 9.47 -4.94 23.45
C PHE A 225 8.61 -5.25 24.69
N ASP A 226 7.61 -6.12 24.55
CA ASP A 226 6.74 -6.55 25.65
C ASP A 226 7.47 -7.38 26.73
N GLY A 227 8.65 -7.92 26.40
CA GLY A 227 9.48 -8.66 27.33
C GLY A 227 10.52 -7.81 28.06
N ILE A 228 10.61 -6.51 27.75
CA ILE A 228 11.58 -5.59 28.35
C ILE A 228 10.90 -4.86 29.52
N ASP A 229 11.59 -4.77 30.65
CA ASP A 229 11.08 -4.00 31.80
C ASP A 229 10.95 -2.50 31.45
N GLU A 230 10.10 -1.79 32.19
CA GLU A 230 9.76 -0.41 31.86
C GLU A 230 10.98 0.52 31.72
N ARG A 231 11.95 0.42 32.62
CA ARG A 231 13.11 1.32 32.62
C ARG A 231 14.03 1.03 31.45
N SER A 232 14.35 -0.24 31.22
CA SER A 232 15.19 -0.64 30.09
C SER A 232 14.52 -0.33 28.75
N LEU A 233 13.19 -0.49 28.67
CA LEU A 233 12.43 -0.15 27.47
C LEU A 233 12.49 1.35 27.19
N ASP A 234 12.28 2.19 28.21
CA ASP A 234 12.39 3.64 28.05
C ASP A 234 13.82 4.06 27.62
N GLU A 235 14.87 3.41 28.12
CA GLU A 235 16.26 3.65 27.72
C GLU A 235 16.50 3.28 26.24
N GLU A 236 16.05 2.11 25.80
CA GLU A 236 16.12 1.67 24.39
C GLU A 236 15.35 2.61 23.45
N LEU A 237 14.12 2.96 23.82
CA LEU A 237 13.29 3.86 23.02
C LEU A 237 13.88 5.27 22.96
N ARG A 238 14.50 5.77 24.03
CA ARG A 238 15.21 7.08 24.02
C ARG A 238 16.38 7.08 23.06
N ALA A 239 17.15 5.99 22.97
CA ALA A 239 18.24 5.89 22.02
C ALA A 239 17.73 6.04 20.58
N VAL A 240 16.67 5.31 20.23
CA VAL A 240 16.04 5.37 18.90
C VAL A 240 15.42 6.75 18.63
N ALA A 241 14.78 7.35 19.63
CA ALA A 241 14.17 8.67 19.51
C ALA A 241 15.21 9.78 19.25
N ARG A 242 16.37 9.72 19.92
CA ARG A 242 17.49 10.64 19.68
C ARG A 242 18.01 10.55 18.26
N GLU A 243 18.18 9.34 17.72
CA GLU A 243 18.56 9.16 16.31
C GLU A 243 17.56 9.81 15.34
N SER A 244 16.27 9.78 15.66
CA SER A 244 15.24 10.46 14.87
C SER A 244 15.35 11.97 14.96
N VAL A 245 15.56 12.52 16.16
CA VAL A 245 15.79 13.98 16.36
C VAL A 245 17.03 14.44 15.60
N ASP A 246 18.14 13.71 15.68
CA ASP A 246 19.39 14.03 14.98
C ASP A 246 19.20 13.98 13.46
N ALA A 247 18.49 12.97 12.95
CA ALA A 247 18.20 12.85 11.53
C ALA A 247 17.36 14.02 10.98
N GLN A 248 16.33 14.46 11.73
CA GLN A 248 15.49 15.59 11.33
C GLN A 248 16.20 16.96 11.50
N SER A 249 17.11 17.06 12.46
CA SER A 249 17.93 18.27 12.64
C SER A 249 18.91 18.45 11.48
N ASN A 250 19.54 17.36 11.02
CA ASN A 250 20.48 17.39 9.90
C ASN A 250 19.79 17.67 8.56
N SER A 251 18.57 17.18 8.34
CA SER A 251 17.80 17.50 7.12
C SER A 251 17.35 18.97 7.07
N SER A 252 17.16 19.60 8.23
CA SER A 252 16.78 21.02 8.36
C SER A 252 17.96 21.99 8.17
N SER A 253 19.20 21.48 8.15
CA SER A 253 20.44 22.29 8.13
C SER A 253 21.05 22.52 6.74
N VAL A 254 20.43 22.03 5.66
CA VAL A 254 20.88 22.28 4.28
C VAL A 254 20.25 23.58 3.76
N PRO A 255 21.02 24.66 3.51
CA PRO A 255 20.49 25.84 2.85
C PRO A 255 20.29 25.56 1.37
N ALA A 256 19.18 26.04 0.82
CA ALA A 256 18.99 26.15 -0.61
C ALA A 256 20.06 27.11 -1.20
N GLY A 257 20.91 26.59 -2.08
CA GLY A 257 21.80 27.36 -2.95
C GLY A 257 23.27 27.41 -2.50
N ALA A 258 24.12 26.68 -3.21
CA ALA A 258 25.51 27.07 -3.45
C ALA A 258 26.07 26.34 -4.67
N ASP A 259 26.53 27.15 -5.63
CA ASP A 259 27.21 26.79 -6.86
C ASP A 259 28.42 25.87 -6.65
N SER A 260 28.66 25.02 -7.65
CA SER A 260 29.90 24.25 -7.78
C SER A 260 31.07 25.17 -8.14
N PRO A 261 32.23 25.07 -7.48
CA PRO A 261 33.45 25.62 -8.02
C PRO A 261 34.24 24.54 -8.76
N ASP A 262 34.39 24.81 -10.05
CA ASP A 262 35.47 24.37 -10.91
C ASP A 262 36.85 24.55 -10.24
N SER A 263 37.70 23.51 -10.31
CA SER A 263 39.15 23.70 -10.27
C SER A 263 39.85 22.49 -10.91
N GLY A 264 40.22 22.67 -12.18
CA GLY A 264 41.19 21.81 -12.84
C GLY A 264 42.58 21.88 -12.20
N LYS A 265 43.30 20.75 -12.25
CA LYS A 265 44.77 20.73 -12.34
C LYS A 265 45.24 19.47 -13.06
N ARG A 266 45.96 19.71 -14.17
CA ARG A 266 46.74 18.76 -14.98
C ARG A 266 47.91 18.18 -14.17
N VAL A 267 48.24 16.90 -14.37
CA VAL A 267 49.62 16.39 -14.51
C VAL A 267 49.63 15.19 -15.47
N ALA A 268 50.73 15.08 -16.22
CA ALA A 268 50.93 14.38 -17.47
C ALA A 268 51.24 12.86 -17.39
N SER A 269 51.24 12.30 -18.59
CA SER A 269 51.48 10.91 -19.04
C SER A 269 52.79 10.25 -18.59
N SER A 270 52.75 8.92 -18.42
CA SER A 270 53.78 8.05 -19.00
C SER A 270 53.24 6.65 -19.32
N THR A 271 53.74 6.13 -20.43
CA THR A 271 53.38 4.94 -21.21
C THR A 271 53.82 3.60 -20.62
N ALA A 272 52.98 2.54 -20.76
CA ALA A 272 53.44 1.17 -21.00
C ALA A 272 52.33 0.32 -21.66
N ARG A 273 52.76 -0.61 -22.52
CA ARG A 273 52.04 -1.30 -23.62
C ARG A 273 51.06 -2.41 -23.18
N ARG A 274 50.05 -2.63 -24.06
CA ARG A 274 49.01 -3.70 -24.06
C ARG A 274 49.57 -5.14 -24.22
N PRO A 275 48.75 -6.20 -24.07
CA PRO A 275 47.92 -6.65 -25.21
C PRO A 275 46.47 -7.11 -24.88
N HIS A 276 45.57 -6.70 -25.78
CA HIS A 276 44.41 -7.41 -26.35
C HIS A 276 43.49 -8.29 -25.48
N SER A 277 42.28 -7.79 -25.22
CA SER A 277 41.05 -8.58 -25.17
C SER A 277 39.93 -7.83 -25.89
N VAL A 278 39.10 -8.59 -26.60
CA VAL A 278 38.12 -8.15 -27.61
C VAL A 278 36.97 -7.38 -26.94
N GLU A 279 36.88 -6.07 -27.19
CA GLU A 279 35.69 -5.28 -26.89
C GLU A 279 34.66 -5.47 -28.00
N SER A 280 33.60 -6.21 -27.65
CA SER A 280 32.30 -6.18 -28.32
C SER A 280 31.72 -4.77 -28.20
N ALA A 281 31.56 -4.08 -29.32
CA ALA A 281 30.91 -2.78 -29.40
C ALA A 281 29.43 -2.91 -28.98
N HIS A 282 29.12 -2.53 -27.75
CA HIS A 282 27.78 -2.11 -27.37
C HIS A 282 27.73 -0.60 -27.58
N GLU A 283 27.14 -0.17 -28.68
CA GLU A 283 26.78 1.23 -28.86
C GLU A 283 25.86 1.65 -27.71
N PRO A 284 26.15 2.76 -27.00
CA PRO A 284 25.22 3.28 -26.01
C PRO A 284 23.95 3.71 -26.74
N SER A 285 22.80 3.17 -26.30
CA SER A 285 21.48 3.62 -26.75
C SER A 285 21.40 5.14 -26.64
N PRO A 286 20.85 5.85 -27.64
CA PRO A 286 20.73 7.29 -27.59
C PRO A 286 19.86 7.66 -26.39
N GLY A 287 20.40 8.51 -25.51
CA GLY A 287 19.62 9.10 -24.41
C GLY A 287 18.39 9.84 -24.96
N PRO A 288 17.33 10.00 -24.14
CA PRO A 288 16.10 10.63 -24.61
C PRO A 288 16.40 12.04 -25.12
N ASP A 289 16.01 12.28 -26.37
CA ASP A 289 16.08 13.57 -27.02
C ASP A 289 15.26 14.59 -26.20
N ARG A 290 15.95 15.54 -25.56
CA ARG A 290 15.37 16.48 -24.58
C ARG A 290 14.45 17.55 -25.21
N THR A 291 14.15 17.42 -26.50
CA THR A 291 13.28 18.34 -27.26
C THR A 291 11.89 17.80 -27.56
N GLU A 292 11.58 16.53 -27.25
CA GLU A 292 10.23 15.99 -27.47
C GLU A 292 9.27 16.29 -26.30
N ARG A 293 8.05 16.71 -26.64
CA ARG A 293 6.95 16.92 -25.67
C ARG A 293 6.67 15.61 -24.93
N ARG A 294 6.76 15.64 -23.60
CA ARG A 294 6.39 14.53 -22.70
C ARG A 294 4.88 14.53 -22.43
N PHE A 295 4.35 13.36 -22.09
CA PHE A 295 2.93 13.11 -21.83
C PHE A 295 2.67 13.01 -20.33
N THR A 296 1.47 13.37 -19.87
CA THR A 296 1.08 13.17 -18.46
C THR A 296 0.44 11.81 -18.24
N SER A 297 0.66 11.20 -17.09
CA SER A 297 0.01 9.94 -16.73
C SER A 297 -0.50 9.88 -15.31
N VAL A 298 -1.53 9.06 -15.09
CA VAL A 298 -1.99 8.62 -13.77
C VAL A 298 -1.87 7.11 -13.72
N GLU A 299 -1.27 6.57 -12.67
CA GLU A 299 -1.17 5.12 -12.49
C GLU A 299 -1.94 4.66 -11.25
N ILE A 300 -2.92 3.79 -11.45
CA ILE A 300 -3.67 3.13 -10.37
C ILE A 300 -3.13 1.73 -10.11
N CYS A 301 -3.18 1.28 -8.85
CA CYS A 301 -2.57 0.01 -8.43
C CYS A 301 -1.07 -0.04 -8.80
N ALA A 302 -0.35 1.05 -8.54
CA ALA A 302 1.02 1.27 -9.01
C ALA A 302 2.04 0.22 -8.50
N GLY A 303 1.73 -0.46 -7.40
CA GLY A 303 2.60 -1.46 -6.80
C GLY A 303 4.00 -0.91 -6.55
N ALA A 304 5.02 -1.65 -6.96
CA ALA A 304 6.41 -1.24 -6.78
C ALA A 304 6.90 -0.17 -7.77
N GLY A 305 6.03 0.36 -8.63
CA GLY A 305 6.37 1.34 -9.67
C GLY A 305 7.00 0.76 -10.94
N GLY A 306 6.89 -0.56 -11.17
CA GLY A 306 7.51 -1.19 -12.36
C GLY A 306 6.91 -0.74 -13.69
N GLN A 307 5.58 -0.57 -13.74
CA GLN A 307 4.90 -0.06 -14.93
C GLN A 307 5.21 1.43 -15.12
N ALA A 308 5.01 2.25 -14.08
CA ALA A 308 5.37 3.66 -14.10
C ALA A 308 6.83 3.92 -14.54
N LEU A 309 7.79 3.11 -14.08
CA LEU A 309 9.20 3.24 -14.46
C LEU A 309 9.40 3.03 -15.97
N GLY A 310 8.73 2.03 -16.56
CA GLY A 310 8.79 1.81 -18.00
C GLY A 310 8.07 2.91 -18.79
N LEU A 311 6.94 3.42 -18.28
CA LEU A 311 6.20 4.51 -18.89
C LEU A 311 6.99 5.84 -18.84
N GLU A 312 7.71 6.11 -17.76
CA GLU A 312 8.66 7.25 -17.64
C GLU A 312 9.72 7.19 -18.74
N ALA A 313 10.30 6.02 -18.97
CA ALA A 313 11.27 5.78 -20.05
C ALA A 313 10.66 5.90 -21.46
N ALA A 314 9.34 5.74 -21.59
CA ALA A 314 8.60 5.93 -22.83
C ALA A 314 8.11 7.38 -23.06
N GLY A 315 8.34 8.28 -22.10
CA GLY A 315 7.97 9.70 -22.22
C GLY A 315 6.70 10.11 -21.49
N PHE A 316 6.18 9.29 -20.57
CA PHE A 316 5.05 9.64 -19.71
C PHE A 316 5.51 10.03 -18.30
N ASP A 317 5.19 11.23 -17.88
CA ASP A 317 5.46 11.73 -16.54
C ASP A 317 4.23 11.51 -15.64
N PRO A 318 4.35 10.69 -14.59
CA PRO A 318 3.23 10.44 -13.69
C PRO A 318 2.93 11.70 -12.88
N VAL A 319 1.73 12.24 -13.03
CA VAL A 319 1.24 13.34 -12.18
C VAL A 319 0.75 12.82 -10.83
N VAL A 320 0.20 11.61 -10.81
CA VAL A 320 -0.27 10.91 -9.60
C VAL A 320 -0.11 9.41 -9.79
N LEU A 321 0.40 8.72 -8.78
CA LEU A 321 0.31 7.28 -8.61
C LEU A 321 -0.55 6.95 -7.39
N ILE A 322 -1.28 5.84 -7.44
CA ILE A 322 -2.17 5.41 -6.36
C ILE A 322 -1.96 3.94 -6.06
N ASP A 323 -1.71 3.60 -4.79
CA ASP A 323 -1.66 2.22 -4.32
C ASP A 323 -2.11 2.12 -2.86
N SER A 324 -2.82 1.04 -2.51
CA SER A 324 -3.33 0.85 -1.15
C SER A 324 -2.32 0.19 -0.20
N LYS A 325 -1.22 -0.35 -0.73
CA LYS A 325 -0.20 -1.06 0.06
C LYS A 325 0.91 -0.09 0.49
N ALA A 326 1.01 0.13 1.81
CA ALA A 326 2.01 1.03 2.39
C ALA A 326 3.46 0.72 1.98
N ASP A 327 3.85 -0.57 1.94
CA ASP A 327 5.20 -0.96 1.51
C ASP A 327 5.47 -0.61 0.04
N ALA A 328 4.45 -0.70 -0.82
CA ALA A 328 4.54 -0.36 -2.24
C ALA A 328 4.69 1.15 -2.44
N CYS A 329 3.87 1.94 -1.73
CA CYS A 329 4.06 3.38 -1.64
C CYS A 329 5.46 3.79 -1.20
N PHE A 330 5.97 3.19 -0.12
CA PHE A 330 7.31 3.51 0.38
C PHE A 330 8.41 3.09 -0.60
N THR A 331 8.19 2.05 -1.40
CA THR A 331 9.09 1.69 -2.49
C THR A 331 9.11 2.78 -3.57
N ILE A 332 7.95 3.28 -4.00
CA ILE A 332 7.89 4.36 -4.99
C ILE A 332 8.58 5.63 -4.47
N ASP A 333 8.17 6.12 -3.29
CA ASP A 333 8.71 7.32 -2.63
C ASP A 333 10.24 7.26 -2.48
N ARG A 334 10.78 6.09 -2.12
CA ARG A 334 12.22 5.89 -1.95
C ARG A 334 13.00 5.99 -3.27
N ASN A 335 12.45 5.47 -4.37
CA ASN A 335 13.17 5.37 -5.65
C ASN A 335 12.93 6.57 -6.57
N ARG A 336 11.79 7.22 -6.40
CA ARG A 336 11.35 8.39 -7.15
C ARG A 336 10.64 9.39 -6.23
N PRO A 337 11.36 10.11 -5.35
CA PRO A 337 10.76 11.04 -4.39
C PRO A 337 9.97 12.21 -5.01
N ALA A 338 10.19 12.48 -6.30
CA ALA A 338 9.48 13.51 -7.04
C ALA A 338 8.12 13.05 -7.59
N TRP A 339 7.84 11.74 -7.60
CA TRP A 339 6.55 11.22 -8.02
C TRP A 339 5.54 11.37 -6.89
N ASP A 340 4.38 11.96 -7.20
CA ASP A 340 3.30 12.07 -6.22
C ASP A 340 2.57 10.73 -6.06
N ILE A 341 2.73 10.09 -4.90
CA ILE A 341 2.12 8.80 -4.57
C ILE A 341 1.08 8.97 -3.47
N ILE A 342 -0.17 8.61 -3.77
CA ILE A 342 -1.26 8.58 -2.81
C ILE A 342 -1.45 7.16 -2.28
N CYS A 343 -1.26 7.00 -0.96
CA CYS A 343 -1.47 5.72 -0.30
C CYS A 343 -2.93 5.53 0.11
N MET A 344 -3.77 5.10 -0.83
CA MET A 344 -5.19 4.87 -0.62
C MET A 344 -5.74 3.75 -1.49
N ASP A 345 -6.92 3.26 -1.12
CA ASP A 345 -7.71 2.39 -2.00
C ASP A 345 -8.31 3.22 -3.14
N ILE A 346 -8.18 2.74 -4.39
CA ILE A 346 -8.76 3.42 -5.55
C ILE A 346 -10.28 3.47 -5.51
N LEU A 347 -10.91 2.59 -4.72
CA LEU A 347 -12.35 2.62 -4.44
C LEU A 347 -12.77 3.89 -3.67
N GLU A 348 -11.84 4.54 -2.98
CA GLU A 348 -12.06 5.79 -2.24
C GLU A 348 -11.56 7.02 -2.99
N PHE A 349 -10.87 6.84 -4.13
CA PHE A 349 -10.28 7.93 -4.88
C PHE A 349 -11.33 8.65 -5.71
N GLU A 350 -11.55 9.94 -5.42
CA GLU A 350 -12.40 10.83 -6.21
C GLU A 350 -11.53 11.76 -7.07
N PRO A 351 -11.47 11.55 -8.40
CA PRO A 351 -10.56 12.30 -9.28
C PRO A 351 -10.88 13.80 -9.32
N GLU A 352 -12.12 14.20 -9.05
CA GLU A 352 -12.56 15.59 -8.99
C GLU A 352 -11.86 16.39 -7.88
N ALA A 353 -11.33 15.72 -6.85
CA ALA A 353 -10.55 16.33 -5.78
C ALA A 353 -9.08 16.58 -6.14
N ARG A 354 -8.61 16.10 -7.31
CA ARG A 354 -7.24 16.27 -7.81
C ARG A 354 -7.28 16.77 -9.26
N PRO A 355 -7.55 18.06 -9.53
CA PRO A 355 -7.75 18.60 -10.88
C PRO A 355 -6.65 18.23 -11.90
N GLU A 356 -5.41 18.05 -11.45
CA GLU A 356 -4.26 17.64 -12.24
C GLU A 356 -4.38 16.24 -12.87
N VAL A 357 -5.25 15.37 -12.34
CA VAL A 357 -5.49 14.03 -12.91
C VAL A 357 -6.48 14.08 -14.08
N MET A 358 -7.28 15.14 -14.18
CA MET A 358 -8.36 15.22 -15.17
C MET A 358 -7.78 15.46 -16.58
N GLY A 359 -8.19 14.64 -17.55
CA GLY A 359 -7.78 14.78 -18.94
C GLY A 359 -6.32 14.46 -19.24
N VAL A 360 -5.64 13.69 -18.37
CA VAL A 360 -4.26 13.26 -18.60
C VAL A 360 -4.10 12.46 -19.90
N ASP A 361 -2.89 12.38 -20.43
CA ASP A 361 -2.65 11.64 -21.67
C ASP A 361 -2.85 10.13 -21.49
N LEU A 362 -2.49 9.58 -20.32
CA LEU A 362 -2.60 8.15 -20.04
C LEU A 362 -3.12 7.84 -18.63
N LEU A 363 -4.14 7.00 -18.53
CA LEU A 363 -4.47 6.29 -17.29
C LEU A 363 -3.95 4.84 -17.39
N SER A 364 -3.03 4.45 -16.51
CA SER A 364 -2.44 3.11 -16.48
C SER A 364 -2.74 2.35 -15.19
N GLY A 365 -2.60 1.03 -15.21
CA GLY A 365 -2.59 0.23 -13.98
C GLY A 365 -2.39 -1.27 -14.17
N GLY A 366 -1.59 -1.86 -13.30
CA GLY A 366 -1.44 -3.31 -13.12
C GLY A 366 -2.49 -3.82 -12.13
N LEU A 367 -3.69 -4.13 -12.62
CA LEU A 367 -4.82 -4.37 -11.76
C LEU A 367 -4.73 -5.72 -11.03
N PRO A 368 -5.33 -5.87 -9.84
CA PRO A 368 -5.44 -7.16 -9.17
C PRO A 368 -5.99 -8.25 -10.10
N ARG A 369 -5.33 -9.41 -10.08
CA ARG A 369 -5.62 -10.51 -11.01
C ARG A 369 -7.01 -11.09 -10.76
N VAL A 370 -7.91 -10.92 -11.73
CA VAL A 370 -9.27 -11.46 -11.64
C VAL A 370 -9.29 -12.98 -11.82
N LYS A 371 -10.31 -13.63 -11.25
CA LYS A 371 -10.50 -15.09 -11.31
C LYS A 371 -11.80 -15.42 -12.04
N SER A 372 -11.80 -16.48 -12.85
CA SER A 372 -13.01 -16.94 -13.54
C SER A 372 -14.12 -17.27 -12.54
N LEU A 373 -15.36 -16.93 -12.89
CA LEU A 373 -16.56 -17.25 -12.10
C LEU A 373 -16.73 -18.77 -11.93
N ALA A 374 -16.32 -19.56 -12.92
CA ALA A 374 -16.37 -21.02 -12.88
C ALA A 374 -15.52 -21.60 -11.73
N THR A 375 -14.47 -20.89 -11.32
CA THR A 375 -13.60 -21.30 -10.21
C THR A 375 -14.09 -20.83 -8.84
N VAL A 376 -14.98 -19.83 -8.77
CA VAL A 376 -15.34 -19.12 -7.52
C VAL A 376 -16.78 -19.41 -7.03
N GLY A 377 -17.60 -20.15 -7.79
CA GLY A 377 -18.86 -20.72 -7.27
C GLY A 377 -20.04 -19.76 -7.03
N ARG A 378 -19.89 -18.46 -7.38
CA ARG A 378 -20.79 -17.26 -7.28
C ARG A 378 -20.05 -16.17 -6.49
N ALA A 379 -20.07 -14.87 -6.78
CA ALA A 379 -20.84 -14.02 -7.68
C ALA A 379 -19.94 -12.88 -8.21
N GLU A 380 -20.51 -11.92 -8.93
CA GLU A 380 -19.91 -10.73 -9.56
C GLU A 380 -18.99 -9.86 -8.67
N ASP A 381 -18.71 -10.20 -7.42
CA ASP A 381 -18.38 -9.26 -6.35
C ASP A 381 -17.07 -9.56 -5.59
N THR A 382 -16.09 -10.19 -6.26
CA THR A 382 -14.76 -10.31 -5.67
C THR A 382 -14.08 -8.95 -5.59
N GLU A 383 -13.20 -8.77 -4.60
CA GLU A 383 -12.40 -7.54 -4.43
C GLU A 383 -11.68 -7.15 -5.73
N GLU A 384 -11.09 -8.13 -6.44
CA GLU A 384 -10.39 -7.90 -7.69
C GLU A 384 -11.33 -7.40 -8.82
N ARG A 385 -12.58 -7.91 -8.89
CA ARG A 385 -13.58 -7.40 -9.85
C ARG A 385 -14.08 -6.01 -9.50
N ARG A 386 -14.22 -5.67 -8.22
CA ARG A 386 -14.59 -4.31 -7.79
C ARG A 386 -13.52 -3.30 -8.20
N VAL A 387 -12.25 -3.64 -8.00
CA VAL A 387 -11.12 -2.81 -8.45
C VAL A 387 -11.10 -2.68 -9.98
N LEU A 388 -11.35 -3.76 -10.73
CA LEU A 388 -11.47 -3.71 -12.19
C LEU A 388 -12.59 -2.78 -12.64
N ARG A 389 -13.78 -2.87 -12.02
CA ARG A 389 -14.90 -1.98 -12.36
C ARG A 389 -14.60 -0.53 -12.04
N ARG A 390 -14.03 -0.27 -10.86
CA ARG A 390 -13.61 1.08 -10.47
C ARG A 390 -12.56 1.67 -11.42
N ALA A 391 -11.62 0.86 -11.91
CA ALA A 391 -10.64 1.30 -12.89
C ALA A 391 -11.30 1.82 -14.19
N ILE A 392 -12.35 1.14 -14.68
CA ILE A 392 -13.13 1.60 -15.83
C ILE A 392 -13.93 2.86 -15.51
N GLU A 393 -14.60 2.92 -14.35
CA GLU A 393 -15.31 4.14 -13.92
C GLU A 393 -14.37 5.35 -13.83
N LEU A 394 -13.17 5.17 -13.27
CA LEU A 394 -12.15 6.20 -13.21
C LEU A 394 -11.70 6.62 -14.60
N ALA A 395 -11.53 5.71 -15.56
CA ALA A 395 -11.26 6.07 -16.95
C ALA A 395 -12.38 6.94 -17.55
N CYS A 396 -13.65 6.60 -17.30
CA CYS A 396 -14.81 7.36 -17.77
C CYS A 396 -14.92 8.74 -17.12
N LYS A 397 -14.54 8.88 -15.84
CA LYS A 397 -14.52 10.16 -15.10
C LYS A 397 -13.33 11.04 -15.50
N ILE A 398 -12.12 10.49 -15.43
CA ILE A 398 -10.86 11.18 -15.71
C ILE A 398 -10.79 11.63 -17.18
N ARG A 399 -11.42 10.88 -18.10
CA ARG A 399 -11.41 11.13 -19.55
C ARG A 399 -9.99 11.30 -20.11
N PRO A 400 -9.08 10.32 -19.89
CA PRO A 400 -7.74 10.40 -20.44
C PRO A 400 -7.75 10.30 -21.97
N ARG A 401 -6.62 10.53 -22.64
CA ARG A 401 -6.49 10.28 -24.09
C ARG A 401 -6.29 8.80 -24.41
N ALA A 402 -5.64 8.07 -23.51
CA ALA A 402 -5.44 6.63 -23.58
C ALA A 402 -5.58 5.94 -22.21
N VAL A 403 -5.89 4.65 -22.23
CA VAL A 403 -5.99 3.77 -21.08
C VAL A 403 -5.12 2.53 -21.33
N LEU A 404 -4.36 2.11 -20.33
CA LEU A 404 -3.55 0.88 -20.36
C LEU A 404 -3.75 0.08 -19.07
N PHE A 405 -4.50 -1.02 -19.15
CA PHE A 405 -4.68 -1.92 -18.01
C PHE A 405 -4.05 -3.29 -18.27
N GLU A 406 -3.28 -3.76 -17.29
CA GLU A 406 -2.70 -5.11 -17.26
C GLU A 406 -3.50 -6.04 -16.33
N ASN A 407 -3.67 -7.28 -16.76
CA ASN A 407 -4.24 -8.35 -15.95
C ASN A 407 -3.79 -9.76 -16.44
N VAL A 408 -4.49 -10.81 -16.02
CA VAL A 408 -4.22 -12.19 -16.46
C VAL A 408 -4.52 -12.39 -17.95
N PRO A 409 -3.77 -13.25 -18.67
CA PRO A 409 -4.06 -13.62 -20.06
C PRO A 409 -5.50 -14.10 -20.28
N ASP A 410 -6.04 -14.83 -19.32
CA ASP A 410 -7.40 -15.39 -19.42
C ASP A 410 -8.48 -14.30 -19.54
N LEU A 411 -8.26 -13.10 -18.98
CA LEU A 411 -9.19 -11.98 -19.14
C LEU A 411 -9.34 -11.60 -20.62
N VAL A 412 -8.29 -11.79 -21.42
CA VAL A 412 -8.30 -11.54 -22.88
C VAL A 412 -8.81 -12.77 -23.64
N GLU A 413 -8.27 -13.95 -23.34
CA GLU A 413 -8.42 -15.14 -24.20
C GLU A 413 -9.60 -16.04 -23.81
N SER A 414 -9.98 -16.09 -22.54
CA SER A 414 -10.96 -17.06 -22.06
C SER A 414 -12.40 -16.60 -22.36
N PRO A 415 -13.30 -17.50 -22.80
CA PRO A 415 -14.72 -17.20 -22.94
C PRO A 415 -15.40 -16.88 -21.60
N ASP A 416 -14.85 -17.35 -20.47
CA ASP A 416 -15.40 -17.11 -19.13
C ASP A 416 -15.47 -15.62 -18.76
N PHE A 417 -14.65 -14.78 -19.41
CA PHE A 417 -14.60 -13.34 -19.19
C PHE A 417 -15.29 -12.54 -20.32
N ALA A 418 -16.05 -13.19 -21.21
CA ALA A 418 -16.73 -12.52 -22.31
C ALA A 418 -17.69 -11.42 -21.82
N THR A 419 -18.44 -11.68 -20.75
CA THR A 419 -19.34 -10.69 -20.13
C THR A 419 -18.57 -9.51 -19.53
N ASP A 420 -17.47 -9.79 -18.82
CA ASP A 420 -16.61 -8.75 -18.25
C ASP A 420 -16.05 -7.85 -19.39
N ARG A 421 -15.49 -8.44 -20.45
CA ARG A 421 -14.97 -7.69 -21.61
C ARG A 421 -16.04 -6.84 -22.30
N ALA A 422 -17.21 -7.42 -22.59
CA ALA A 422 -18.30 -6.72 -23.27
C ALA A 422 -18.81 -5.51 -22.45
N TRP A 423 -18.89 -5.65 -21.13
CA TRP A 423 -19.22 -4.53 -20.23
C TRP A 423 -18.15 -3.43 -20.29
N MET A 424 -16.86 -3.79 -20.14
CA MET A 424 -15.75 -2.83 -20.19
C MET A 424 -15.71 -2.07 -21.52
N GLU A 425 -15.90 -2.77 -22.64
CA GLU A 425 -15.95 -2.17 -23.98
C GLU A 425 -17.14 -1.23 -24.15
N THR A 426 -18.30 -1.57 -23.58
CA THR A 426 -19.51 -0.73 -23.63
C THR A 426 -19.31 0.56 -22.83
N GLU A 427 -18.82 0.47 -21.59
CA GLU A 427 -18.58 1.65 -20.74
C GLU A 427 -17.53 2.59 -21.35
N LEU A 428 -16.41 2.04 -21.81
CA LEU A 428 -15.37 2.82 -22.49
C LEU A 428 -15.87 3.40 -23.82
N GLY A 429 -16.67 2.65 -24.57
CA GLY A 429 -17.31 3.12 -25.80
C GLY A 429 -18.25 4.31 -25.56
N ASN A 430 -19.09 4.24 -24.52
CA ASN A 430 -19.93 5.34 -24.09
C ASN A 430 -19.12 6.59 -23.66
N ALA A 431 -17.89 6.39 -23.20
CA ALA A 431 -16.94 7.45 -22.90
C ALA A 431 -16.10 7.92 -24.10
N GLY A 432 -16.35 7.41 -25.32
CA GLY A 432 -15.70 7.84 -26.56
C GLY A 432 -14.38 7.13 -26.87
N PHE A 433 -14.10 6.01 -26.20
CA PHE A 433 -12.92 5.20 -26.47
C PHE A 433 -13.22 4.05 -27.42
N ARG A 434 -12.20 3.64 -28.17
CA ARG A 434 -12.13 2.34 -28.82
C ARG A 434 -11.12 1.47 -28.11
N SER A 435 -11.51 0.22 -27.88
CA SER A 435 -10.74 -0.73 -27.10
C SER A 435 -10.08 -1.79 -28.00
N SER A 436 -8.92 -2.27 -27.57
CA SER A 436 -8.21 -3.40 -28.17
C SER A 436 -7.62 -4.25 -27.04
N TRP A 437 -7.57 -5.56 -27.26
CA TRP A 437 -7.04 -6.51 -26.30
C TRP A 437 -5.91 -7.33 -26.92
N LYS A 438 -4.86 -7.59 -26.14
CA LYS A 438 -3.76 -8.47 -26.57
C LYS A 438 -3.10 -9.13 -25.37
N VAL A 439 -2.65 -10.36 -25.56
CA VAL A 439 -1.72 -11.02 -24.63
C VAL A 439 -0.31 -10.83 -25.15
N LEU A 440 0.59 -10.35 -24.29
CA LEU A 440 2.01 -10.18 -24.60
C LEU A 440 2.84 -11.01 -23.63
N ASN A 441 3.99 -11.51 -24.10
CA ASN A 441 4.97 -12.18 -23.27
C ASN A 441 6.14 -11.26 -23.01
N ALA A 442 6.52 -11.07 -21.74
CA ALA A 442 7.66 -10.23 -21.37
C ALA A 442 8.98 -10.68 -22.03
N ALA A 443 9.14 -11.98 -22.29
CA ALA A 443 10.30 -12.53 -23.00
C ALA A 443 10.50 -11.96 -24.41
N ASP A 444 9.41 -11.56 -25.09
CA ASP A 444 9.48 -10.96 -26.43
C ASP A 444 10.07 -9.54 -26.40
N PHE A 445 10.16 -8.95 -25.20
CA PHE A 445 10.64 -7.58 -24.95
C PHE A 445 11.91 -7.57 -24.09
N GLY A 446 12.71 -8.64 -24.15
CA GLY A 446 14.03 -8.71 -23.52
C GLY A 446 14.04 -9.03 -22.03
N VAL A 447 12.88 -9.30 -21.41
CA VAL A 447 12.80 -9.69 -20.00
C VAL A 447 13.14 -11.17 -19.88
N PRO A 448 14.05 -11.61 -18.99
CA PRO A 448 14.51 -13.00 -18.85
C PRO A 448 13.46 -13.90 -18.18
N GLN A 449 12.19 -13.79 -18.56
CA GLN A 449 11.06 -14.43 -17.91
C GLN A 449 9.92 -14.71 -18.91
N ASN A 450 9.46 -15.95 -18.95
CA ASN A 450 8.22 -16.32 -19.62
C ASN A 450 7.02 -15.88 -18.76
N ARG A 451 6.60 -14.64 -18.96
CA ARG A 451 5.50 -13.98 -18.24
C ARG A 451 4.50 -13.43 -19.25
N ARG A 452 3.44 -14.20 -19.51
CA ARG A 452 2.29 -13.76 -20.30
C ARG A 452 1.36 -12.92 -19.44
N SER A 453 0.98 -11.75 -19.94
CA SER A 453 0.00 -10.85 -19.33
C SER A 453 -1.02 -10.42 -20.38
N GLY A 454 -2.26 -10.25 -19.97
CA GLY A 454 -3.35 -9.72 -20.79
C GLY A 454 -3.42 -8.21 -20.64
N PHE A 455 -3.64 -7.51 -21.76
CA PHE A 455 -3.70 -6.06 -21.79
C PHE A 455 -5.00 -5.59 -22.43
N LEU A 456 -5.59 -4.56 -21.83
CA LEU A 456 -6.57 -3.68 -22.44
C LEU A 456 -5.89 -2.36 -22.77
N VAL A 457 -5.94 -1.98 -24.03
CA VAL A 457 -5.64 -0.62 -24.48
C VAL A 457 -6.93 0.00 -24.98
N ALA A 458 -7.26 1.20 -24.50
CA ALA A 458 -8.36 1.98 -25.05
C ALA A 458 -7.88 3.40 -25.37
N LEU A 459 -8.15 3.89 -26.58
CA LEU A 459 -7.79 5.25 -27.00
C LEU A 459 -9.04 5.97 -27.48
N GLN A 460 -9.06 7.29 -27.36
CA GLN A 460 -10.10 8.11 -27.97
C GLN A 460 -10.24 7.76 -29.46
N ASP A 461 -11.47 7.75 -29.97
CA ASP A 461 -11.80 7.29 -31.33
C ASP A 461 -10.92 7.94 -32.43
N ALA A 462 -10.58 9.22 -32.26
CA ALA A 462 -9.72 9.96 -33.19
C ALA A 462 -8.24 9.48 -33.22
N VAL A 463 -7.74 8.96 -32.10
CA VAL A 463 -6.33 8.53 -31.94
C VAL A 463 -6.17 7.03 -32.23
N PHE A 464 -7.21 6.24 -31.97
CA PHE A 464 -7.18 4.79 -32.07
C PHE A 464 -6.63 4.23 -33.41
N PRO A 465 -6.94 4.81 -34.60
CA PRO A 465 -6.42 4.31 -35.88
C PRO A 465 -4.89 4.36 -36.01
N ALA A 466 -4.23 5.25 -35.25
CA ALA A 466 -2.76 5.36 -35.25
C ALA A 466 -2.08 4.35 -34.32
N PHE A 467 -2.84 3.69 -33.43
CA PHE A 467 -2.27 2.73 -32.49
C PHE A 467 -1.98 1.39 -33.17
N SER A 468 -0.77 0.87 -32.91
CA SER A 468 -0.39 -0.50 -33.22
C SER A 468 0.28 -1.10 -32.00
N TRP A 469 -0.09 -2.34 -31.66
CA TRP A 469 0.58 -3.07 -30.59
C TRP A 469 2.07 -3.20 -30.88
N PRO A 470 2.96 -3.12 -29.87
CA PRO A 470 4.38 -3.26 -30.09
C PRO A 470 4.69 -4.68 -30.57
N ASP A 471 5.60 -4.76 -31.55
CA ASP A 471 6.14 -6.02 -32.03
C ASP A 471 7.22 -6.55 -31.08
N PRO A 472 7.44 -7.88 -31.04
CA PRO A 472 8.59 -8.46 -30.37
C PRO A 472 9.89 -7.76 -30.79
N SER A 473 10.82 -7.60 -29.86
CA SER A 473 12.12 -6.96 -30.09
C SER A 473 12.99 -7.66 -31.14
N GLY A 474 12.65 -8.89 -31.51
CA GLY A 474 13.41 -9.73 -32.45
C GLY A 474 14.69 -10.32 -31.86
N VAL A 475 15.08 -9.90 -30.65
CA VAL A 475 16.24 -10.40 -29.91
C VAL A 475 15.76 -11.36 -28.82
N PRO A 476 16.30 -12.59 -28.73
CA PRO A 476 15.96 -13.50 -27.65
C PRO A 476 16.30 -12.88 -26.29
N ALA A 477 15.36 -12.98 -25.34
CA ALA A 477 15.64 -12.58 -23.96
C ALA A 477 16.80 -13.39 -23.37
N PRO A 478 17.62 -12.78 -22.49
CA PRO A 478 18.73 -13.48 -21.86
C PRO A 478 18.22 -14.60 -20.93
N THR A 479 19.04 -15.62 -20.76
CA THR A 479 18.74 -16.75 -19.88
C THR A 479 18.89 -16.39 -18.41
N VAL A 480 18.30 -17.18 -17.51
CA VAL A 480 18.47 -16.98 -16.06
C VAL A 480 19.94 -17.03 -15.66
N GLY A 481 20.73 -17.94 -16.25
CA GLY A 481 22.15 -18.06 -16.01
C GLY A 481 22.96 -16.85 -16.47
N GLN A 482 22.61 -16.28 -17.63
CA GLN A 482 23.25 -15.04 -18.12
C GLN A 482 22.97 -13.86 -17.19
N VAL A 483 21.75 -13.74 -16.68
CA VAL A 483 21.35 -12.60 -15.82
C VAL A 483 21.86 -12.76 -14.40
N LEU A 484 21.78 -13.98 -13.83
CA LEU A 484 22.10 -14.20 -12.41
C LEU A 484 23.51 -14.75 -12.17
N GLY A 485 24.23 -15.22 -13.19
CA GLY A 485 25.58 -15.80 -13.08
C GLY A 485 26.54 -14.93 -12.24
N PRO A 486 26.70 -13.63 -12.55
CA PRO A 486 27.54 -12.74 -11.75
C PRO A 486 27.10 -12.65 -10.27
N SER A 487 25.79 -12.61 -10.03
CA SER A 487 25.24 -12.59 -8.67
C SER A 487 25.50 -13.90 -7.92
N MET A 488 25.38 -15.04 -8.59
CA MET A 488 25.67 -16.35 -8.00
C MET A 488 27.16 -16.54 -7.70
N ALA A 489 28.05 -15.95 -8.50
CA ALA A 489 29.50 -15.98 -8.27
C ALA A 489 29.99 -14.98 -7.20
N SER A 490 29.15 -14.01 -6.80
CA SER A 490 29.55 -12.86 -5.96
C SER A 490 30.14 -13.21 -4.59
N ARG A 491 29.93 -14.44 -4.11
CA ARG A 491 30.45 -14.93 -2.82
C ARG A 491 31.35 -16.15 -2.97
N ASN A 492 32.05 -16.24 -4.11
CA ASN A 492 33.03 -17.28 -4.42
C ASN A 492 32.44 -18.70 -4.42
N TRP A 493 31.16 -18.86 -4.80
CA TRP A 493 30.57 -20.19 -4.97
C TRP A 493 31.19 -20.89 -6.17
N SER A 494 31.90 -22.00 -5.92
CA SER A 494 32.61 -22.77 -6.96
C SER A 494 31.67 -23.38 -8.01
N GLY A 495 30.39 -23.58 -7.69
CA GLY A 495 29.38 -24.10 -8.61
C GLY A 495 28.76 -23.06 -9.55
N ALA A 496 29.07 -21.76 -9.40
CA ALA A 496 28.35 -20.68 -10.08
C ALA A 496 28.42 -20.75 -11.62
N ASP A 497 29.61 -20.94 -12.19
CA ASP A 497 29.77 -20.99 -13.66
C ASP A 497 29.02 -22.18 -14.27
N ARG A 498 29.15 -23.35 -13.65
CA ARG A 498 28.42 -24.56 -14.07
C ARG A 498 26.92 -24.37 -13.95
N TRP A 499 26.45 -23.76 -12.86
CA TRP A 499 25.05 -23.45 -12.65
C TRP A 499 24.52 -22.48 -13.72
N ALA A 500 25.29 -21.42 -14.04
CA ALA A 500 24.90 -20.43 -15.03
C ALA A 500 24.77 -21.03 -16.44
N VAL A 501 25.64 -21.98 -16.81
CA VAL A 501 25.51 -22.72 -18.07
C VAL A 501 24.23 -23.58 -18.09
N ASN A 502 23.86 -24.18 -16.95
CA ASN A 502 22.67 -25.04 -16.86
C ASN A 502 21.35 -24.27 -16.74
N ALA A 503 21.37 -23.05 -16.21
CA ALA A 503 20.22 -22.14 -16.17
C ALA A 503 20.01 -21.47 -17.54
N ASP A 504 19.88 -22.31 -18.58
CA ASP A 504 20.05 -22.02 -20.01
C ASP A 504 18.81 -21.45 -20.73
N ARG A 505 17.78 -21.07 -19.99
CA ARG A 505 16.52 -20.56 -20.54
C ARG A 505 15.96 -19.44 -19.68
N VAL A 506 14.93 -18.76 -20.18
CA VAL A 506 14.21 -17.72 -19.43
C VAL A 506 13.51 -18.31 -18.21
N ALA A 507 13.33 -17.49 -17.18
CA ALA A 507 12.66 -17.88 -15.95
C ALA A 507 11.19 -18.26 -16.18
N PRO A 508 10.62 -19.20 -15.42
CA PRO A 508 9.18 -19.25 -15.22
C PRO A 508 8.67 -17.92 -14.63
N ALA A 509 7.39 -17.61 -14.86
CA ALA A 509 6.78 -16.42 -14.27
C ALA A 509 6.96 -16.39 -12.74
N LEU A 510 7.45 -15.27 -12.22
CA LEU A 510 7.49 -15.02 -10.78
C LEU A 510 6.07 -14.78 -10.26
N VAL A 511 5.76 -15.37 -9.11
CA VAL A 511 4.43 -15.33 -8.51
C VAL A 511 4.54 -14.72 -7.12
N GLY A 512 4.04 -13.49 -6.95
CA GLY A 512 4.09 -12.77 -5.67
C GLY A 512 3.19 -13.34 -4.56
N GLY A 513 2.29 -14.26 -4.91
CA GLY A 513 1.37 -14.92 -3.98
C GLY A 513 0.25 -14.01 -3.48
N SER A 514 -0.75 -14.58 -2.81
CA SER A 514 -1.82 -13.78 -2.21
C SER A 514 -1.39 -13.16 -0.88
N ASP A 515 -2.07 -12.09 -0.47
CA ASP A 515 -1.89 -11.49 0.86
C ASP A 515 -2.35 -12.42 2.00
N ARG A 516 -3.10 -13.47 1.68
CA ARG A 516 -3.70 -14.42 2.64
C ARG A 516 -2.84 -15.66 2.88
N ARG A 517 -1.71 -15.81 2.19
CA ARG A 517 -0.76 -16.92 2.40
C ARG A 517 0.57 -16.39 2.91
N GLY A 518 1.11 -17.04 3.94
CA GLY A 518 2.43 -16.74 4.48
C GLY A 518 3.55 -17.40 3.66
N GLY A 519 4.71 -16.75 3.64
CA GLY A 519 5.93 -17.26 2.99
C GLY A 519 6.10 -16.80 1.55
N ALA A 520 7.35 -16.59 1.15
CA ALA A 520 7.71 -16.22 -0.21
C ALA A 520 8.19 -17.48 -0.95
N ASP A 521 7.51 -17.86 -2.03
CA ASP A 521 7.85 -18.99 -2.89
C ASP A 521 7.74 -18.63 -4.38
N LEU A 522 8.25 -19.49 -5.26
CA LEU A 522 8.26 -19.23 -6.70
C LEU A 522 7.01 -19.76 -7.42
N GLY A 523 5.88 -19.90 -6.69
CA GLY A 523 4.57 -20.19 -7.24
C GLY A 523 4.07 -21.62 -7.04
N PRO A 524 3.05 -22.05 -7.81
CA PRO A 524 2.45 -23.38 -7.66
C PRO A 524 3.41 -24.52 -8.04
N THR A 525 3.01 -25.77 -7.76
CA THR A 525 3.83 -26.97 -7.99
C THR A 525 4.44 -27.05 -9.39
N GLY A 526 3.70 -26.64 -10.43
CA GLY A 526 4.22 -26.59 -11.81
C GLY A 526 5.38 -25.61 -11.97
N SER A 527 5.22 -24.38 -11.48
CA SER A 527 6.29 -23.36 -11.49
C SER A 527 7.50 -23.82 -10.69
N LYS A 528 7.29 -24.43 -9.52
CA LYS A 528 8.38 -24.97 -8.67
C LYS A 528 9.21 -26.04 -9.39
N LYS A 529 8.56 -26.93 -10.15
CA LYS A 529 9.27 -27.92 -11.00
C LYS A 529 10.08 -27.25 -12.11
N ALA A 530 9.52 -26.22 -12.74
CA ALA A 530 10.21 -25.48 -13.79
C ALA A 530 11.44 -24.73 -13.24
N TRP A 531 11.35 -24.16 -12.04
CA TRP A 531 12.49 -23.57 -11.34
C TRP A 531 13.54 -24.61 -10.94
N ALA A 532 13.12 -25.78 -10.44
CA ALA A 532 14.05 -26.86 -10.10
C ALA A 532 14.86 -27.34 -11.31
N ALA A 533 14.27 -27.33 -12.52
CA ALA A 533 14.98 -27.64 -13.76
C ALA A 533 16.09 -26.63 -14.12
N LEU A 534 16.07 -25.43 -13.51
CA LEU A 534 17.13 -24.41 -13.61
C LEU A 534 18.11 -24.48 -12.43
N GLY A 535 18.05 -25.53 -11.62
CA GLY A 535 18.86 -25.63 -10.40
C GLY A 535 18.39 -24.69 -9.28
N VAL A 536 17.14 -24.20 -9.32
CA VAL A 536 16.60 -23.24 -8.35
C VAL A 536 15.54 -23.88 -7.45
N ASN A 537 15.66 -23.65 -6.15
CA ASN A 537 14.67 -24.05 -5.16
C ASN A 537 13.45 -23.12 -5.21
N GLY A 538 12.34 -23.62 -5.75
CA GLY A 538 11.09 -22.87 -5.85
C GLY A 538 10.26 -22.76 -4.56
N ASN A 539 10.66 -23.39 -3.46
CA ASN A 539 9.86 -23.46 -2.23
C ASN A 539 10.10 -22.28 -1.27
N SER A 540 11.20 -21.56 -1.43
CA SER A 540 11.57 -20.45 -0.53
C SER A 540 12.58 -19.52 -1.20
N LEU A 541 12.63 -18.25 -0.78
CA LEU A 541 13.72 -17.34 -1.13
C LEU A 541 14.84 -17.33 -0.07
N GLY A 542 16.06 -17.17 -0.55
CA GLY A 542 17.27 -16.95 0.25
C GLY A 542 17.43 -15.48 0.62
N ASP A 543 18.23 -15.22 1.65
CA ASP A 543 18.59 -13.87 2.06
C ASP A 543 19.83 -13.36 1.33
N GLU A 544 20.73 -14.26 0.94
CA GLU A 544 21.98 -13.97 0.24
C GLU A 544 22.23 -14.99 -0.88
N PRO A 545 23.06 -14.66 -1.89
CA PRO A 545 23.54 -15.64 -2.87
C PRO A 545 24.32 -16.80 -2.22
N PRO A 546 24.49 -17.93 -2.92
CA PRO A 546 25.31 -19.06 -2.46
C PRO A 546 26.73 -18.62 -2.09
N GLY A 547 27.23 -19.07 -0.93
CA GLY A 547 28.61 -18.83 -0.49
C GLY A 547 29.59 -19.90 -1.00
N ALA A 548 30.88 -19.73 -0.68
CA ALA A 548 31.94 -20.66 -1.07
C ALA A 548 31.67 -22.12 -0.65
N ASP A 549 31.05 -22.31 0.52
CA ASP A 549 30.75 -23.63 1.08
C ASP A 549 29.41 -24.22 0.60
N PHE A 550 28.67 -23.53 -0.29
CA PHE A 550 27.38 -24.00 -0.76
C PHE A 550 27.55 -25.26 -1.66
N PRO A 551 26.89 -26.38 -1.36
CA PRO A 551 27.06 -27.62 -2.13
C PRO A 551 26.67 -27.44 -3.61
N ALA A 552 27.52 -27.94 -4.51
CA ALA A 552 27.36 -27.69 -5.95
C ALA A 552 26.20 -28.50 -6.60
N ASP A 553 25.62 -29.44 -5.86
CA ASP A 553 24.49 -30.30 -6.22
C ASP A 553 23.16 -29.87 -5.55
N GLU A 554 23.19 -28.91 -4.63
CA GLU A 554 21.98 -28.36 -4.02
C GLU A 554 21.31 -27.29 -4.90
N LEU A 555 19.98 -27.21 -4.81
CA LEU A 555 19.20 -26.19 -5.50
C LEU A 555 19.35 -24.84 -4.81
N VAL A 556 19.82 -23.83 -5.55
CA VAL A 556 20.02 -22.47 -5.01
C VAL A 556 18.70 -21.80 -4.72
N LYS A 557 18.64 -20.97 -3.68
CA LYS A 557 17.46 -20.13 -3.41
C LYS A 557 17.72 -18.75 -4.00
N LEU A 558 16.76 -18.23 -4.77
CA LEU A 558 16.85 -16.86 -5.25
C LEU A 558 16.72 -15.89 -4.08
N THR A 559 17.43 -14.76 -4.16
CA THR A 559 17.18 -13.60 -3.31
C THR A 559 16.11 -12.69 -3.93
N VAL A 560 15.56 -11.78 -3.14
CA VAL A 560 14.62 -10.76 -3.65
C VAL A 560 15.27 -9.90 -4.73
N SER A 561 16.54 -9.54 -4.57
CA SER A 561 17.28 -8.74 -5.56
C SER A 561 17.49 -9.50 -6.87
N GLN A 562 17.76 -10.80 -6.82
CA GLN A 562 17.85 -11.64 -8.03
C GLN A 562 16.48 -11.78 -8.71
N ALA A 563 15.38 -11.90 -7.94
CA ALA A 563 14.04 -11.87 -8.51
C ALA A 563 13.75 -10.52 -9.21
N ALA A 564 14.21 -9.40 -8.64
CA ALA A 564 14.08 -8.08 -9.26
C ALA A 564 14.90 -7.95 -10.56
N MET A 565 16.12 -8.53 -10.61
CA MET A 565 16.92 -8.63 -11.83
C MET A 565 16.19 -9.43 -12.92
N ILE A 566 15.51 -10.54 -12.57
CA ILE A 566 14.69 -11.32 -13.51
C ILE A 566 13.49 -10.52 -14.04
N GLN A 567 12.92 -9.62 -13.23
CA GLN A 567 11.89 -8.67 -13.68
C GLN A 567 12.47 -7.47 -14.44
N SER A 568 13.80 -7.39 -14.56
CA SER A 568 14.52 -6.28 -15.20
C SER A 568 14.28 -4.92 -14.52
N PHE A 569 14.12 -4.92 -13.20
CA PHE A 569 14.25 -3.68 -12.42
C PHE A 569 15.71 -3.20 -12.43
N PRO A 570 15.95 -1.87 -12.40
CA PRO A 570 17.28 -1.32 -12.18
C PRO A 570 17.87 -1.82 -10.86
N SER A 571 19.19 -2.01 -10.83
CA SER A 571 19.91 -2.57 -9.68
C SER A 571 19.77 -1.72 -8.40
N GLU A 572 19.58 -0.42 -8.58
CA GLU A 572 19.40 0.60 -7.55
C GLU A 572 17.96 0.68 -7.03
N TRP A 573 17.00 0.01 -7.68
CA TRP A 573 15.59 0.05 -7.29
C TRP A 573 15.39 -0.70 -5.96
N ALA A 574 15.19 0.05 -4.89
CA ALA A 574 15.15 -0.46 -3.53
C ALA A 574 13.71 -0.73 -3.05
N PHE A 575 13.41 -1.99 -2.74
CA PHE A 575 12.09 -2.40 -2.24
C PHE A 575 11.98 -2.26 -0.72
N SER A 576 10.88 -1.69 -0.25
CA SER A 576 10.54 -1.50 1.17
C SER A 576 9.74 -2.68 1.73
N GLY A 577 9.86 -2.90 3.04
CA GLY A 577 9.13 -3.95 3.78
C GLY A 577 9.94 -5.23 4.05
N GLY A 578 9.30 -6.20 4.70
CA GLY A 578 9.91 -7.51 4.98
C GLY A 578 10.16 -8.36 3.73
N LYS A 579 10.94 -9.44 3.83
CA LYS A 579 11.30 -10.32 2.68
C LYS A 579 10.10 -10.72 1.82
N THR A 580 9.02 -11.20 2.44
CA THR A 580 7.81 -11.61 1.72
C THR A 580 7.12 -10.44 1.03
N SER A 581 7.04 -9.28 1.67
CA SER A 581 6.44 -8.08 1.08
C SER A 581 7.23 -7.59 -0.14
N ARG A 582 8.56 -7.50 -0.01
CA ARG A 582 9.44 -7.11 -1.12
C ARG A 582 9.37 -8.08 -2.29
N TYR A 583 9.39 -9.39 -2.02
CA TYR A 583 9.21 -10.38 -3.08
C TYR A 583 7.84 -10.29 -3.76
N ARG A 584 6.77 -10.06 -3.00
CA ARG A 584 5.43 -9.89 -3.55
C ARG A 584 5.35 -8.69 -4.49
N GLN A 585 5.92 -7.57 -4.09
CA GLN A 585 6.07 -6.37 -4.92
C GLN A 585 6.76 -6.69 -6.25
N VAL A 586 7.89 -7.40 -6.22
CA VAL A 586 8.61 -7.85 -7.42
C VAL A 586 7.75 -8.78 -8.28
N GLY A 587 7.12 -9.81 -7.69
CA GLY A 587 6.34 -10.81 -8.42
C GLY A 587 5.04 -10.26 -9.03
N HIS A 588 4.44 -9.23 -8.42
CA HIS A 588 3.23 -8.59 -8.92
C HIS A 588 3.51 -7.54 -9.99
N ALA A 589 4.68 -6.88 -9.95
CA ALA A 589 5.03 -5.83 -10.90
C ALA A 589 4.95 -6.29 -12.37
N MET A 590 4.54 -5.35 -13.22
CA MET A 590 4.80 -5.40 -14.65
C MET A 590 6.29 -5.15 -14.90
N PRO A 591 6.95 -5.95 -15.75
CA PRO A 591 8.36 -5.70 -16.10
C PRO A 591 8.55 -4.33 -16.78
N PRO A 592 9.49 -3.48 -16.32
CA PRO A 592 9.73 -2.17 -16.91
C PRO A 592 10.00 -2.17 -18.43
N PRO A 593 10.75 -3.14 -19.02
CA PRO A 593 10.97 -3.17 -20.47
C PRO A 593 9.69 -3.36 -21.29
N LEU A 594 8.78 -4.24 -20.83
CA LEU A 594 7.48 -4.44 -21.46
C LEU A 594 6.61 -3.18 -21.35
N ALA A 595 6.63 -2.51 -20.20
CA ALA A 595 5.92 -1.25 -19.99
C ALA A 595 6.47 -0.14 -20.89
N THR A 596 7.78 -0.10 -21.10
CA THR A 596 8.45 0.83 -22.03
C THR A 596 8.00 0.59 -23.47
N ALA A 597 7.94 -0.66 -23.92
CA ALA A 597 7.50 -1.00 -25.28
C ALA A 597 6.05 -0.59 -25.54
N LEU A 598 5.14 -0.88 -24.59
CA LEU A 598 3.74 -0.45 -24.65
C LEU A 598 3.60 1.07 -24.59
N GLY A 599 4.35 1.72 -23.70
CA GLY A 599 4.40 3.18 -23.61
C GLY A 599 4.82 3.81 -24.93
N ARG A 600 5.87 3.31 -25.59
CA ARG A 600 6.33 3.85 -26.88
C ARG A 600 5.27 3.71 -27.97
N ALA A 601 4.55 2.59 -28.01
CA ALA A 601 3.45 2.40 -28.94
C ALA A 601 2.29 3.39 -28.69
N LEU A 602 1.94 3.63 -27.43
CA LEU A 602 0.93 4.62 -27.04
C LEU A 602 1.37 6.06 -27.35
N ALA A 603 2.63 6.40 -27.02
CA ALA A 603 3.21 7.69 -27.30
C ALA A 603 3.23 7.98 -28.81
N ALA A 604 3.58 6.99 -29.64
CA ALA A 604 3.52 7.12 -31.10
C ALA A 604 2.11 7.44 -31.60
N ALA A 605 1.09 6.75 -31.09
CA ALA A 605 -0.30 7.04 -31.41
C ALA A 605 -0.74 8.44 -30.92
N LEU A 606 -0.34 8.85 -29.71
CA LEU A 606 -0.72 10.15 -29.14
C LEU A 606 -0.05 11.36 -29.83
N ARG A 607 0.98 11.14 -30.66
CA ARG A 607 1.65 12.17 -31.47
C ARG A 607 1.03 12.37 -32.84
N SER A 608 0.22 11.42 -33.33
CA SER A 608 -0.32 11.42 -34.70
C SER A 608 -1.36 12.48 -34.94
#